data_AF-A0A7V6LDM9-F1
#
_entry.id   AF-A0A7V6LDM9-F1
#
_cell.length_a   1.000
_cell.length_b   1.000
_cell.length_c   1.000
_cell.angle_alpha   90.00
_cell.angle_beta   90.00
_cell.angle_gamma   90.00
#
_symmetry.space_group_name_H-M   'P 1'
#
loop_
_entity.id
_entity.type
_entity.pdbx_description
1 polymer ?
#
loop_
_entity_poly.entity_id
_entity_poly.type
_entity_poly.pdbx_seq_one_letter_code
_entity_poly.pdbx_strand_id
1 'polypeptide(L)'
;MSAVLGKAPNLTPYRFDPALYDLIILGTPIWAGTFAPPLRTFLRANSLAGKHIALFACCSGGTAEKCFADMRKEVGNCTPLSTLRLIDPLKGNQADAAGSLAAFCTNLKPYQAQPAE
;
A
#
# COMPACT_ATOMS: atom_id res chain seq x y z
N MET A 1 7.49 -15.71 12.43
CA MET A 1 7.11 -14.71 13.46
C MET A 1 7.55 -13.26 13.16
N SER A 2 8.18 -12.94 12.02
CA SER A 2 8.71 -11.57 11.77
C SER A 2 7.67 -10.47 11.57
N ALA A 3 6.50 -10.78 10.99
CA ALA A 3 5.41 -9.82 10.75
C ALA A 3 4.69 -9.40 12.05
N VAL A 4 4.47 -10.36 12.95
CA VAL A 4 3.81 -10.12 14.25
C VAL A 4 4.73 -9.37 15.21
N LEU A 5 6.04 -9.57 15.12
CA LEU A 5 7.03 -8.95 16.02
C LEU A 5 7.46 -7.52 15.61
N GLY A 6 6.88 -6.95 14.54
CA GLY A 6 7.21 -5.59 14.10
C GLY A 6 8.66 -5.39 13.65
N LYS A 7 9.37 -6.45 13.25
CA LYS A 7 10.76 -6.34 12.81
C LYS A 7 10.87 -5.50 11.54
N ALA A 8 11.88 -4.64 11.48
CA ALA A 8 12.26 -3.89 10.29
C ALA A 8 13.56 -4.51 9.75
N PRO A 9 13.50 -5.43 8.75
CA PRO A 9 14.70 -6.04 8.19
C PRO A 9 15.51 -5.02 7.38
N ASN A 10 16.81 -5.24 7.24
CA ASN A 10 17.64 -4.45 6.34
C ASN A 10 17.16 -4.64 4.90
N LEU A 11 16.94 -3.52 4.21
CA LEU A 11 16.63 -3.52 2.78
C LEU A 11 17.92 -3.47 1.97
N THR A 12 17.90 -4.05 0.78
CA THR A 12 18.93 -3.80 -0.22
C THR A 12 18.96 -2.31 -0.57
N PRO A 13 20.12 -1.73 -0.92
CA PRO A 13 20.19 -0.31 -1.27
C PRO A 13 19.20 0.08 -2.37
N TYR A 14 18.49 1.19 -2.16
CA TYR A 14 17.56 1.76 -3.12
C TYR A 14 17.66 3.28 -3.09
N ARG A 15 17.25 3.93 -4.17
CA ARG A 15 17.11 5.38 -4.24
C ARG A 15 15.62 5.71 -4.30
N PHE A 16 15.16 6.48 -3.32
CA PHE A 16 13.78 6.96 -3.26
C PHE A 16 13.80 8.43 -2.84
N ASP A 17 13.16 9.28 -3.64
CA ASP A 17 12.98 10.68 -3.32
C ASP A 17 11.47 10.97 -3.29
N PRO A 18 10.87 11.16 -2.10
CA PRO A 18 9.44 11.43 -1.98
C PRO A 18 9.04 12.76 -2.63
N ALA A 19 9.96 13.71 -2.85
CA ALA A 19 9.65 14.98 -3.48
C ALA A 19 9.20 14.82 -4.94
N LEU A 20 9.67 13.78 -5.63
CA LEU A 20 9.36 13.50 -7.03
C LEU A 20 7.95 12.94 -7.28
N TYR A 21 7.22 12.60 -6.22
CA TYR A 21 5.92 11.94 -6.32
C TYR A 21 4.84 12.74 -5.61
N ASP A 22 3.72 13.00 -6.30
CA ASP A 22 2.51 13.60 -5.71
C ASP A 22 1.60 12.55 -5.06
N LEU A 23 1.63 11.33 -5.62
CA LEU A 23 0.89 10.16 -5.16
C LEU A 23 1.83 8.96 -5.02
N ILE A 24 1.78 8.29 -3.86
CA ILE A 24 2.53 7.06 -3.61
C ILE A 24 1.56 5.91 -3.37
N ILE A 25 1.66 4.86 -4.19
CA ILE A 25 0.84 3.65 -4.05
C ILE A 25 1.67 2.56 -3.35
N LEU A 26 1.21 2.11 -2.18
CA LEU A 26 1.91 1.12 -1.37
C LEU A 26 1.18 -0.22 -1.39
N GLY A 27 1.87 -1.24 -1.87
CA GLY A 27 1.39 -2.61 -1.95
C GLY A 27 2.02 -3.52 -0.91
N THR A 28 1.23 -4.41 -0.31
CA THR A 28 1.75 -5.43 0.61
C THR A 28 1.00 -6.76 0.52
N PRO A 29 1.66 -7.91 0.64
CA PRO A 29 0.95 -9.11 1.05
C PRO A 29 0.51 -8.97 2.52
N ILE A 30 -0.61 -9.59 2.89
CA ILE A 30 -1.03 -9.70 4.28
C ILE A 30 -0.37 -10.94 4.89
N TRP A 31 0.52 -10.73 5.85
CA TRP A 31 1.19 -11.79 6.60
C TRP A 31 0.81 -11.71 8.07
N ALA A 32 0.24 -12.81 8.61
CA ALA A 32 -0.24 -12.88 9.99
C ALA A 32 -1.18 -11.71 10.39
N GLY A 33 -2.02 -11.26 9.44
CA GLY A 33 -3.01 -10.21 9.66
C GLY A 33 -2.48 -8.76 9.60
N THR A 34 -1.24 -8.54 9.16
CA THR A 34 -0.66 -7.19 8.97
C THR A 34 0.26 -7.14 7.75
N PHE A 35 0.84 -5.96 7.48
CA PHE A 35 1.71 -5.72 6.33
C PHE A 35 3.10 -6.34 6.46
N ALA A 36 3.78 -6.53 5.33
CA ALA A 36 5.06 -7.20 5.27
C ALA A 36 6.16 -6.41 6.01
N PRO A 37 7.04 -7.08 6.79
CA PRO A 37 8.15 -6.44 7.50
C PRO A 37 9.02 -5.49 6.66
N PRO A 38 9.39 -5.78 5.40
CA PRO A 38 10.20 -4.87 4.58
C PRO A 38 9.54 -3.50 4.37
N LEU A 39 8.22 -3.45 4.25
CA LEU A 39 7.50 -2.20 4.08
C LEU A 39 7.56 -1.33 5.34
N ARG A 40 7.69 -1.96 6.52
CA ARG A 40 7.95 -1.24 7.77
C ARG A 40 9.29 -0.51 7.73
N THR A 41 10.34 -1.19 7.27
CA THR A 41 11.65 -0.55 7.12
C THR A 41 11.59 0.62 6.15
N PHE A 42 10.90 0.46 5.03
CA PHE A 42 10.71 1.53 4.05
C PHE A 42 9.99 2.74 4.65
N LEU A 43 8.87 2.53 5.34
CA LEU A 43 8.08 3.61 5.94
C LEU A 43 8.79 4.33 7.09
N ARG A 44 9.66 3.63 7.82
CA ARG A 44 10.49 4.26 8.86
C ARG A 44 11.68 5.01 8.30
N ALA A 45 12.24 4.56 7.18
CA ALA A 45 13.38 5.18 6.54
C ALA A 45 13.01 6.42 5.70
N ASN A 46 11.76 6.51 5.24
CA ASN A 46 11.30 7.57 4.35
C ASN A 46 10.08 8.28 4.93
N SER A 47 10.19 9.59 5.16
CA SER A 47 9.04 10.40 5.54
C SER A 47 8.16 10.66 4.32
N LEU A 48 6.90 10.23 4.42
CA LEU A 48 5.87 10.49 3.41
C LEU A 48 4.92 11.62 3.84
N ALA A 49 5.30 12.39 4.86
CA ALA A 49 4.45 13.42 5.43
C ALA A 49 3.97 14.44 4.38
N GLY A 50 2.68 14.76 4.41
CA GLY A 50 2.05 15.68 3.46
C GLY A 50 1.82 15.11 2.06
N LYS A 51 2.17 13.84 1.80
CA LYS A 51 1.89 13.17 0.52
C LYS A 51 0.55 12.46 0.52
N HIS A 52 0.00 12.31 -0.68
CA HIS A 52 -1.15 11.46 -0.90
C HIS A 52 -0.71 10.02 -1.05
N ILE A 53 -1.39 9.11 -0.35
CA ILE A 53 -1.06 7.70 -0.39
C ILE A 53 -2.28 6.86 -0.76
N ALA A 54 -2.06 5.81 -1.52
CA ALA A 54 -3.06 4.77 -1.76
C ALA A 54 -2.50 3.43 -1.32
N LEU A 55 -3.29 2.62 -0.64
CA LEU A 55 -2.82 1.35 -0.09
C LEU A 55 -3.50 0.20 -0.83
N PHE A 56 -2.75 -0.85 -1.13
CA PHE A 56 -3.37 -2.11 -1.54
C PHE A 56 -2.74 -3.29 -0.84
N ALA A 57 -3.55 -4.31 -0.59
CA ALA A 57 -3.11 -5.52 0.05
C ALA A 57 -3.62 -6.77 -0.68
N CYS A 58 -2.73 -7.74 -0.84
CA CYS A 58 -3.05 -9.04 -1.40
C CYS A 58 -3.14 -10.08 -0.28
N CYS A 59 -4.19 -10.90 -0.28
CA CYS A 59 -4.36 -12.00 0.68
C CYS A 59 -4.98 -13.23 0.01
N SER A 60 -4.92 -14.38 0.67
CA SER A 60 -5.59 -15.62 0.24
C SER A 60 -6.97 -15.80 0.88
N GLY A 61 -7.55 -14.72 1.41
CA GLY A 61 -8.79 -14.72 2.19
C GLY A 61 -8.74 -13.81 3.41
N GLY A 62 -9.83 -13.75 4.17
CA GLY A 62 -9.96 -12.89 5.34
C GLY A 62 -10.03 -11.40 4.99
N THR A 63 -9.81 -10.55 5.99
CA THR A 63 -10.04 -9.11 5.88
C THR A 63 -8.73 -8.31 5.92
N ALA A 64 -8.76 -7.06 5.45
CA ALA A 64 -7.56 -6.23 5.27
C ALA A 64 -7.55 -4.97 6.16
N GLU A 65 -8.58 -4.75 6.97
CA GLU A 65 -8.77 -3.51 7.72
C GLU A 65 -7.71 -3.35 8.79
N LYS A 66 -7.33 -4.44 9.48
CA LYS A 66 -6.23 -4.42 10.44
C LYS A 66 -4.91 -4.05 9.76
N CYS A 67 -4.61 -4.65 8.61
CA CYS A 67 -3.43 -4.34 7.83
C CYS A 67 -3.39 -2.86 7.43
N PHE A 68 -4.49 -2.33 6.88
CA PHE A 68 -4.56 -0.92 6.50
C PHE A 68 -4.50 0.03 7.69
N ALA A 69 -5.11 -0.33 8.83
CA ALA A 69 -5.01 0.45 10.05
C ALA A 69 -3.58 0.51 10.57
N ASP A 70 -2.86 -0.61 10.57
CA ASP A 70 -1.45 -0.66 10.99
C ASP A 70 -0.56 0.15 10.02
N MET A 71 -0.81 0.06 8.72
CA MET A 71 -0.09 0.87 7.72
C MET A 71 -0.34 2.36 7.92
N ARG A 72 -1.59 2.77 8.14
CA ARG A 72 -1.96 4.17 8.40
C ARG A 72 -1.28 4.74 9.65
N LYS A 73 -1.06 3.91 10.67
CA LYS A 73 -0.29 4.30 11.86
C LYS A 73 1.19 4.50 11.54
N GLU A 74 1.76 3.64 10.69
CA GLU A 74 3.19 3.68 10.38
C GLU A 74 3.57 4.82 9.42
N VAL A 75 2.72 5.14 8.42
CA VAL A 75 2.94 6.24 7.46
C VAL A 75 2.85 7.63 8.10
N GLY A 76 2.23 7.76 9.28
CA GLY A 76 2.09 9.02 9.99
C GLY A 76 1.19 10.04 9.27
N ASN A 77 1.66 11.29 9.17
CA ASN A 77 0.88 12.43 8.69
C ASN A 77 0.75 12.46 7.14
N CYS A 78 0.10 11.45 6.57
CA CYS A 78 -0.20 11.33 5.14
C CYS A 78 -1.70 11.46 4.89
N THR A 79 -2.08 11.74 3.65
CA THR A 79 -3.49 11.76 3.22
C THR A 79 -3.84 10.45 2.50
N PRO A 80 -4.51 9.49 3.17
CA PRO A 80 -4.92 8.26 2.52
C PRO A 80 -6.10 8.50 1.57
N LEU A 81 -5.91 8.23 0.27
CA LEU A 81 -6.92 8.41 -0.76
C LEU A 81 -7.85 7.21 -0.91
N SER A 82 -7.26 6.01 -0.98
CA SER A 82 -8.02 4.79 -1.23
C SER A 82 -7.30 3.56 -0.71
N THR A 83 -8.06 2.50 -0.47
CA THR A 83 -7.56 1.19 -0.04
C THR A 83 -8.15 0.09 -0.91
N LEU A 84 -7.32 -0.83 -1.41
CA LEU A 84 -7.75 -1.94 -2.26
C LEU A 84 -7.33 -3.28 -1.66
N ARG A 85 -8.28 -4.19 -1.47
CA ARG A 85 -8.01 -5.58 -1.09
C ARG A 85 -8.18 -6.47 -2.31
N LEU A 86 -7.18 -7.32 -2.57
CA LEU A 86 -7.21 -8.33 -3.62
C LEU A 86 -7.10 -9.72 -2.99
N ILE A 87 -8.11 -10.56 -3.20
CA ILE A 87 -8.05 -11.98 -2.81
C ILE A 87 -7.55 -12.78 -4.00
N ASP A 88 -6.41 -13.46 -3.83
CA ASP A 88 -5.79 -14.33 -4.82
C ASP A 88 -5.90 -13.77 -6.26
N PRO A 89 -5.36 -12.58 -6.56
CA PRO A 89 -5.65 -11.88 -7.82
C PRO A 89 -5.33 -12.68 -9.10
N LEU A 90 -4.47 -13.71 -9.00
CA LEU A 90 -4.11 -14.61 -10.09
C LEU A 90 -5.00 -15.86 -10.20
N LYS A 91 -5.68 -16.27 -9.11
CA LYS A 91 -6.42 -17.55 -9.02
C LYS A 91 -7.89 -17.41 -8.60
N GLY A 92 -8.25 -16.29 -7.99
CA GLY A 92 -9.58 -15.97 -7.50
C GLY A 92 -10.49 -15.36 -8.56
N ASN A 93 -11.59 -14.76 -8.12
CA ASN A 93 -12.55 -14.14 -9.03
C ASN A 93 -11.97 -12.86 -9.66
N GLN A 94 -11.51 -12.98 -10.91
CA GLN A 94 -10.92 -11.86 -11.65
C GLN A 94 -11.92 -10.74 -11.93
N ALA A 95 -13.22 -11.03 -12.04
CA ALA A 95 -14.24 -10.02 -12.27
C ALA A 95 -14.42 -9.11 -11.04
N ASP A 96 -14.46 -9.70 -9.84
CA ASP A 96 -14.55 -8.94 -8.58
C ASP A 96 -13.28 -8.12 -8.33
N ALA A 97 -12.12 -8.70 -8.64
CA ALA A 97 -10.83 -8.02 -8.56
C ALA A 97 -10.78 -6.83 -9.53
N ALA A 98 -11.24 -7.00 -10.77
CA ALA A 98 -11.28 -5.95 -11.77
C ALA A 98 -12.24 -4.82 -11.38
N GLY A 99 -13.43 -5.13 -10.84
CA GLY A 99 -14.38 -4.12 -10.36
C GLY A 99 -13.82 -3.31 -9.20
N SER A 100 -13.21 -3.98 -8.22
CA SER A 100 -12.57 -3.32 -7.07
C SER A 100 -11.37 -2.45 -7.52
N LEU A 101 -10.58 -2.94 -8.47
CA LEU A 101 -9.46 -2.21 -9.05
C LEU A 101 -9.93 -0.98 -9.83
N ALA A 102 -10.99 -1.08 -10.62
CA ALA A 102 -11.56 0.04 -11.35
C ALA A 102 -12.07 1.14 -10.41
N ALA A 103 -12.73 0.75 -9.30
CA ALA A 103 -13.17 1.68 -8.27
C ALA A 103 -11.96 2.35 -7.57
N PHE A 104 -10.93 1.57 -7.25
CA PHE A 104 -9.68 2.09 -6.68
C PHE A 104 -9.03 3.11 -7.62
N CYS A 105 -8.84 2.77 -8.90
CA CYS A 105 -8.29 3.68 -9.90
C CYS A 105 -9.12 4.95 -10.06
N THR A 106 -10.46 4.85 -9.99
CA THR A 106 -11.35 6.01 -10.07
C THR A 106 -11.12 7.01 -8.95
N ASN A 107 -10.83 6.53 -7.73
CA ASN A 107 -10.50 7.38 -6.59
C ASN A 107 -9.12 8.06 -6.70
N LEU A 108 -8.24 7.55 -7.58
CA LEU A 108 -6.90 8.10 -7.80
C LEU A 108 -6.84 9.09 -8.96
N LYS A 109 -7.87 9.14 -9.82
CA LYS A 109 -7.98 10.06 -10.97
C LYS A 109 -7.58 11.52 -10.70
N PRO A 110 -7.93 12.17 -9.56
CA PRO A 110 -7.50 13.55 -9.31
C PRO A 110 -5.98 13.75 -9.21
N TYR A 111 -5.20 12.67 -9.03
CA TYR A 111 -3.74 12.68 -8.96
C TYR A 111 -3.08 12.00 -10.15
N GLN A 112 -3.86 11.54 -11.11
CA GLN A 112 -3.38 11.16 -12.44
C GLN A 112 -3.22 12.45 -13.25
N ALA A 113 -2.17 13.23 -12.95
CA ALA A 113 -1.81 14.36 -13.78
C ALA A 113 -1.60 13.89 -15.23
N GLN A 114 -2.08 14.74 -16.14
CA GLN A 114 -2.23 14.57 -17.58
C GLN A 114 -1.09 13.83 -18.27
N PRO A 115 -1.37 13.05 -19.34
CA PRO A 115 -0.31 12.58 -20.22
C PRO A 115 0.52 13.80 -20.67
N ALA A 116 1.82 13.74 -20.45
CA ALA A 116 2.75 14.66 -21.08
C ALA A 116 2.53 14.53 -22.60
N GLU A 117 2.08 15.62 -23.20
CA GLU A 117 2.01 15.81 -24.65
C GLU A 117 3.41 15.77 -25.26
#